data_AF-A0A351Y896-F1
#
_entry.id   AF-A0A351Y896-F1
#
_cell.length_a   1.000
_cell.length_b   1.000
_cell.length_c   1.000
_cell.angle_alpha   90.00
_cell.angle_beta   90.00
_cell.angle_gamma   90.00
#
_symmetry.space_group_name_H-M   'P 1'
#
loop_
_entity.id
_entity.type
_entity.pdbx_description
1 polymer ?
#
loop_
_entity_poly.entity_id
_entity_poly.type
_entity_poly.pdbx_seq_one_letter_code
_entity_poly.pdbx_strand_id
1 'polypeptide(L)'
;MKTQKLFLDEFILKILAFLTMTLSHIGFMLTTQGYYLDGSSGYNAGVILQYIGRLSFPLFAFMLAEGLHKTKNRENYLMRLAGMGLLILLAQSVLYAIDKGNAGTLEGNAFLDLTLDALFIYLIENSKKPLRILALFPFGYVILTYAMDVSEIFAYQNNAISAWSSFYPLFLRPSYSIFGFSLILLFYYARPCSLKMMRFLAQDEEVFQSIATEIKVQGFSNSMSAVFLVLVNLLFWTLAKCGL
;
A
#
# COMPACT_ATOMS: atom_id res chain seq x y z
N MET A 1 14.00 -12.50 30.72
CA MET A 1 13.06 -11.36 30.61
C MET A 1 11.73 -11.89 30.07
N LYS A 2 10.62 -11.70 30.79
CA LYS A 2 9.28 -12.02 30.27
C LYS A 2 8.99 -11.05 29.12
N THR A 3 8.95 -11.54 27.89
CA THR A 3 8.43 -10.83 26.73
C THR A 3 6.99 -10.44 27.03
N GLN A 4 6.74 -9.16 27.32
CA GLN A 4 5.37 -8.66 27.36
C GLN A 4 4.79 -8.87 25.96
N LYS A 5 3.68 -9.61 25.89
CA LYS A 5 2.97 -9.84 24.64
C LYS A 5 2.44 -8.50 24.13
N LEU A 6 2.73 -8.20 22.87
CA LEU A 6 2.11 -7.08 22.15
C LEU A 6 0.58 -7.22 22.20
N PHE A 7 -0.14 -6.09 22.23
CA PHE A 7 -1.60 -6.07 22.33
C PHE A 7 -2.29 -6.75 21.14
N LEU A 8 -1.71 -6.63 19.93
CA LEU A 8 -2.09 -7.42 18.75
C LEU A 8 -0.90 -8.22 18.23
N ASP A 9 -1.14 -9.49 17.92
CA ASP A 9 -0.18 -10.39 17.28
C ASP A 9 -0.14 -10.18 15.76
N GLU A 10 1.00 -10.42 15.13
CA GLU A 10 1.20 -10.32 13.68
C GLU A 10 0.21 -11.22 12.92
N PHE A 11 -0.09 -12.39 13.49
CA PHE A 11 -1.06 -13.32 12.93
C PHE A 11 -2.48 -12.72 12.86
N ILE A 12 -2.91 -12.02 13.92
CA ILE A 12 -4.23 -11.37 13.98
C ILE A 12 -4.31 -10.24 12.95
N LEU A 13 -3.23 -9.46 12.80
CA LEU A 13 -3.16 -8.40 11.78
C LEU A 13 -3.30 -8.94 10.36
N LYS A 14 -2.67 -10.09 10.05
CA LYS A 14 -2.82 -10.76 8.75
C LYS A 14 -4.26 -11.20 8.49
N ILE A 15 -4.91 -11.80 9.48
CA ILE A 15 -6.32 -12.18 9.38
C ILE A 15 -7.19 -10.96 9.14
N LEU A 16 -6.98 -9.89 9.90
CA LEU A 16 -7.76 -8.65 9.76
C LEU A 16 -7.58 -8.03 8.36
N ALA A 17 -6.35 -7.99 7.86
CA ALA A 17 -6.04 -7.47 6.52
C ALA A 17 -6.74 -8.31 5.44
N PHE A 18 -6.72 -9.64 5.55
CA PHE A 18 -7.39 -10.54 4.61
C PHE A 18 -8.92 -10.43 4.67
N LEU A 19 -9.50 -10.36 5.87
CA LEU A 19 -10.93 -10.19 6.06
C LEU A 19 -11.41 -8.85 5.47
N THR A 20 -10.73 -7.75 5.79
CA THR A 20 -11.08 -6.43 5.25
C THR A 20 -10.94 -6.38 3.73
N MET A 21 -9.90 -6.98 3.15
CA MET A 21 -9.76 -7.07 1.69
C MET A 21 -10.92 -7.86 1.06
N THR A 22 -11.32 -8.97 1.69
CA THR A 22 -12.46 -9.78 1.25
C THR A 22 -13.77 -8.99 1.31
N LEU A 23 -14.03 -8.27 2.41
CA LEU A 23 -15.18 -7.38 2.53
C LEU A 23 -15.18 -6.28 1.47
N SER A 24 -14.00 -5.73 1.12
CA SER A 24 -13.85 -4.75 0.04
C SER A 24 -14.38 -5.30 -1.29
N HIS A 25 -13.94 -6.50 -1.68
CA HIS A 25 -14.36 -7.11 -2.93
C HIS A 25 -15.83 -7.54 -2.90
N ILE A 26 -16.34 -8.02 -1.77
CA ILE A 26 -17.79 -8.27 -1.62
C ILE A 26 -18.56 -6.97 -1.84
N GLY A 27 -18.16 -5.86 -1.20
CA GLY A 27 -18.80 -4.57 -1.38
C GLY A 27 -18.73 -4.04 -2.82
N PHE A 28 -17.60 -4.24 -3.50
CA PHE A 28 -17.45 -3.90 -4.92
C PHE A 28 -18.40 -4.72 -5.80
N MET A 29 -18.53 -6.03 -5.56
CA MET A 29 -19.47 -6.88 -6.30
C MET A 29 -20.92 -6.43 -6.11
N LEU A 30 -21.30 -6.06 -4.88
CA LEU A 30 -22.65 -5.58 -4.57
C LEU A 30 -23.00 -4.24 -5.25
N THR A 31 -22.02 -3.38 -5.46
CA THR A 31 -22.22 -2.04 -6.03
C THR A 31 -22.09 -2.00 -7.55
N THR A 32 -21.17 -2.78 -8.13
CA THR A 32 -20.78 -2.66 -9.54
C THR A 32 -21.44 -3.71 -10.43
N GLN A 33 -21.78 -4.90 -9.91
CA GLN A 33 -22.37 -5.97 -10.73
C GLN A 33 -23.90 -5.92 -10.86
N GLY A 34 -24.52 -4.76 -10.59
CA GLY A 34 -25.94 -4.53 -10.88
C GLY A 34 -26.91 -5.28 -9.97
N TYR A 35 -26.45 -5.84 -8.84
CA TYR A 35 -27.33 -6.51 -7.86
C TYR A 35 -28.32 -5.54 -7.20
N TYR A 36 -27.95 -4.26 -7.13
CA TYR A 36 -28.69 -3.25 -6.39
C TYR A 36 -28.70 -1.93 -7.16
N LEU A 37 -29.87 -1.28 -7.21
CA LEU A 37 -30.01 0.07 -7.77
C LEU A 37 -29.27 1.07 -6.88
N ASP A 38 -28.73 2.12 -7.51
CA ASP A 38 -28.09 3.23 -6.80
C ASP A 38 -29.05 3.82 -5.75
N GLY A 39 -28.54 4.05 -4.54
CA GLY A 39 -29.31 4.51 -3.38
C GLY A 39 -30.16 3.45 -2.64
N SER A 40 -30.22 2.20 -3.11
CA SER A 40 -30.89 1.12 -2.38
C SER A 40 -30.14 0.69 -1.11
N SER A 41 -30.82 0.00 -0.18
CA SER A 41 -30.21 -0.49 1.07
C SER A 41 -29.02 -1.43 0.83
N GLY A 42 -29.11 -2.28 -0.20
CA GLY A 42 -28.02 -3.18 -0.59
C GLY A 42 -26.82 -2.43 -1.19
N TYR A 43 -27.05 -1.39 -1.98
CA TYR A 43 -25.98 -0.52 -2.50
C TYR A 43 -25.25 0.19 -1.36
N ASN A 44 -25.98 0.80 -0.43
CA ASN A 44 -25.41 1.49 0.72
C ASN A 44 -24.59 0.54 1.61
N ALA A 45 -25.07 -0.69 1.82
CA ALA A 45 -24.30 -1.72 2.51
C ALA A 45 -22.99 -2.05 1.77
N GLY A 46 -23.04 -2.20 0.45
CA GLY A 46 -21.85 -2.43 -0.38
C GLY A 46 -20.82 -1.28 -0.31
N VAL A 47 -21.28 -0.03 -0.27
CA VAL A 47 -20.42 1.15 -0.08
C VAL A 47 -19.73 1.13 1.28
N ILE A 48 -20.47 0.83 2.35
CA ILE A 48 -19.90 0.72 3.71
C ILE A 48 -18.85 -0.40 3.77
N LEU A 49 -19.12 -1.54 3.16
CA LEU A 49 -18.18 -2.66 3.09
C LEU A 49 -16.89 -2.29 2.36
N GLN A 50 -16.99 -1.51 1.28
CA GLN A 50 -15.81 -0.99 0.58
C GLN A 50 -14.99 -0.06 1.47
N TYR A 51 -15.62 0.88 2.20
CA TYR A 51 -14.90 1.77 3.11
C TYR A 51 -14.17 1.02 4.22
N ILE A 52 -14.83 0.04 4.86
CA ILE A 52 -14.19 -0.84 5.84
C ILE A 52 -13.04 -1.61 5.17
N GLY A 53 -13.26 -2.07 3.96
CA GLY A 53 -12.28 -2.85 3.20
C GLY A 53 -11.02 -2.08 2.80
N ARG A 54 -11.10 -0.75 2.65
CA ARG A 54 -9.92 0.10 2.40
C ARG A 54 -8.90 0.10 3.54
N LEU A 55 -9.28 -0.36 4.75
CA LEU A 55 -8.34 -0.57 5.86
C LEU A 55 -7.33 -1.70 5.59
N SER A 56 -7.63 -2.60 4.66
CA SER A 56 -6.74 -3.72 4.30
C SER A 56 -5.37 -3.24 3.83
N PHE A 57 -5.32 -2.23 2.97
CA PHE A 57 -4.06 -1.78 2.38
C PHE A 57 -3.12 -1.14 3.41
N PRO A 58 -3.53 -0.19 4.26
CA PRO A 58 -2.69 0.29 5.35
C PRO A 58 -2.17 -0.83 6.26
N LEU A 59 -2.98 -1.87 6.52
CA LEU A 59 -2.52 -3.02 7.30
C LEU A 59 -1.41 -3.79 6.57
N PHE A 60 -1.58 -4.06 5.27
CA PHE A 60 -0.54 -4.71 4.46
C PHE A 60 0.73 -3.86 4.36
N ALA A 61 0.59 -2.55 4.14
CA ALA A 61 1.69 -1.59 4.11
C ALA A 61 2.47 -1.58 5.42
N PHE A 62 1.77 -1.58 6.56
CA PHE A 62 2.39 -1.61 7.88
C PHE A 62 3.15 -2.92 8.12
N MET A 63 2.52 -4.06 7.79
CA MET A 63 3.16 -5.38 7.89
C MET A 63 4.36 -5.51 6.96
N LEU A 64 4.33 -4.89 5.77
CA LEU A 64 5.45 -4.86 4.84
C LEU A 64 6.63 -4.10 5.45
N ALA A 65 6.39 -2.90 5.96
CA ALA A 65 7.42 -2.08 6.61
C ALA A 65 8.07 -2.80 7.79
N GLU A 66 7.27 -3.39 8.68
CA GLU A 66 7.73 -4.20 9.81
C GLU A 66 8.49 -5.46 9.35
N GLY A 67 7.99 -6.12 8.30
CA GLY A 67 8.61 -7.29 7.70
C GLY A 67 9.99 -7.00 7.14
N LEU A 68 10.19 -5.85 6.49
CA LEU A 68 11.49 -5.41 5.96
C LEU A 68 12.50 -5.09 7.06
N HIS A 69 12.04 -4.58 8.20
CA HIS A 69 12.87 -4.30 9.38
C HIS A 69 13.28 -5.56 10.14
N LYS A 70 12.40 -6.56 10.23
CA LYS A 70 12.62 -7.79 10.99
C LYS A 70 13.34 -8.89 10.18
N THR A 71 13.22 -8.86 8.86
CA THR A 71 13.74 -9.95 8.03
C THR A 71 15.24 -9.84 7.81
N LYS A 72 15.98 -10.89 8.21
CA LYS A 72 17.44 -11.01 7.99
C LYS A 72 17.81 -11.17 6.50
N ASN A 73 17.03 -11.94 5.74
CA ASN A 73 17.24 -12.15 4.29
C ASN A 73 16.13 -11.44 3.49
N ARG A 74 16.37 -10.16 3.18
CA ARG A 74 15.41 -9.32 2.46
C ARG A 74 15.21 -9.76 1.01
N GLU A 75 16.22 -10.37 0.37
CA GLU A 75 16.11 -10.88 -1.01
C GLU A 75 15.06 -11.99 -1.11
N ASN A 76 15.14 -12.99 -0.23
CA ASN A 76 14.15 -14.07 -0.20
C ASN A 76 12.75 -13.55 0.16
N TYR A 77 12.66 -12.50 0.97
CA TYR A 77 11.38 -11.85 1.26
C TYR A 77 10.79 -11.18 0.03
N LEU A 78 11.59 -10.41 -0.71
CA LEU A 78 11.19 -9.80 -1.97
C LEU A 78 10.81 -10.85 -3.02
N MET A 79 11.57 -11.93 -3.16
CA MET A 79 11.26 -12.99 -4.11
C MET A 79 9.92 -13.67 -3.83
N ARG A 80 9.57 -13.88 -2.54
CA ARG A 80 8.25 -14.40 -2.17
C ARG A 80 7.14 -13.41 -2.50
N LEU A 81 7.35 -12.12 -2.21
CA LEU A 81 6.38 -11.07 -2.48
C LEU A 81 6.15 -10.90 -3.99
N ALA A 82 7.23 -10.81 -4.77
CA ALA A 82 7.20 -10.74 -6.22
C ALA A 82 6.60 -12.01 -6.84
N GLY A 83 6.91 -13.20 -6.30
CA GLY A 83 6.31 -14.46 -6.74
C GLY A 83 4.79 -14.45 -6.57
N MET A 84 4.28 -13.99 -5.42
CA MET A 84 2.83 -13.84 -5.21
C MET A 84 2.22 -12.79 -6.14
N GLY A 85 2.88 -11.64 -6.31
CA GLY A 85 2.43 -10.59 -7.22
C GLY A 85 2.34 -11.07 -8.67
N LEU A 86 3.34 -11.82 -9.14
CA LEU A 86 3.36 -12.43 -10.46
C LEU A 86 2.27 -13.49 -10.63
N LEU A 87 2.03 -14.35 -9.63
CA LEU A 87 0.95 -15.33 -9.69
C LEU A 87 -0.42 -14.65 -9.85
N ILE A 88 -0.68 -13.59 -9.09
CA ILE A 88 -1.92 -12.80 -9.19
C ILE A 88 -1.99 -12.12 -10.57
N LEU A 89 -0.89 -11.53 -11.03
CA LEU A 89 -0.82 -10.88 -12.32
C LEU A 89 -1.10 -11.86 -13.47
N LEU A 90 -0.54 -13.07 -13.40
CA LEU A 90 -0.79 -14.13 -14.36
C LEU A 90 -2.27 -14.54 -14.35
N ALA A 91 -2.87 -14.74 -13.18
CA ALA A 91 -4.29 -15.04 -13.07
C ALA A 91 -5.17 -13.92 -13.69
N GLN A 92 -4.86 -12.66 -13.40
CA GLN A 92 -5.54 -11.51 -14.01
C GLN A 92 -5.35 -11.45 -15.53
N SER A 93 -4.16 -11.76 -16.03
CA SER A 93 -3.89 -11.78 -17.48
C SER A 93 -4.69 -12.86 -18.22
N VAL A 94 -4.87 -14.04 -17.60
CA VAL A 94 -5.70 -15.12 -18.15
C VAL A 94 -7.16 -14.71 -18.17
N LEU A 95 -7.67 -14.11 -17.09
CA LEU A 95 -9.05 -13.60 -17.03
C LEU A 95 -9.29 -12.51 -18.07
N TYR A 96 -8.34 -11.59 -18.23
CA TYR A 96 -8.39 -10.54 -19.24
C TYR A 96 -8.47 -11.09 -20.67
N ALA A 97 -7.72 -12.16 -20.97
CA ALA A 97 -7.77 -12.84 -22.25
C ALA A 97 -9.10 -13.56 -22.50
N ILE A 98 -9.67 -14.19 -21.46
CA ILE A 98 -10.98 -14.86 -21.53
C ILE A 98 -12.10 -13.86 -21.82
N ASP A 99 -12.05 -12.68 -21.19
CA ASP A 99 -13.04 -11.61 -21.40
C ASP A 99 -12.80 -10.80 -22.69
N LYS A 100 -11.97 -11.32 -23.61
CA LYS A 100 -11.65 -10.69 -24.92
C LYS A 100 -11.21 -9.24 -24.83
N GLY A 101 -10.55 -8.86 -23.74
CA GLY A 101 -10.08 -7.50 -23.57
C GLY A 101 -11.13 -6.50 -23.06
N ASN A 102 -12.29 -6.95 -22.54
CA ASN A 102 -13.20 -6.11 -21.75
C ASN A 102 -12.58 -5.80 -20.36
N ALA A 103 -11.44 -5.10 -20.37
CA ALA A 103 -10.58 -4.80 -19.22
C ALA A 103 -11.25 -4.03 -18.09
N GLY A 104 -12.40 -3.40 -18.35
CA GLY A 104 -13.02 -2.41 -17.46
C GLY A 104 -13.43 -2.95 -16.08
N THR A 105 -13.29 -4.26 -15.83
CA THR A 105 -13.68 -4.92 -14.59
C THR A 105 -12.50 -5.37 -13.72
N LEU A 106 -11.27 -5.41 -14.25
CA LEU A 106 -10.11 -5.91 -13.51
C LEU A 106 -9.33 -4.74 -12.90
N GLU A 107 -9.55 -4.53 -11.60
CA GLU A 107 -8.84 -3.53 -10.81
C GLU A 107 -7.32 -3.78 -10.78
N GLY A 108 -6.56 -2.72 -10.47
CA GLY A 108 -5.11 -2.80 -10.26
C GLY A 108 -4.72 -3.83 -9.20
N ASN A 109 -3.44 -4.21 -9.18
CA ASN A 109 -2.95 -5.26 -8.29
C ASN A 109 -2.20 -4.69 -7.08
N ALA A 110 -2.81 -4.80 -5.89
CA ALA A 110 -2.22 -4.31 -4.63
C ALA A 110 -0.88 -4.97 -4.26
N PHE A 111 -0.62 -6.20 -4.74
CA PHE A 111 0.69 -6.85 -4.54
C PHE A 111 1.77 -6.26 -5.44
N LEU A 112 1.43 -5.62 -6.56
CA LEU A 112 2.40 -4.85 -7.34
C LEU A 112 2.87 -3.62 -6.56
N ASP A 113 1.96 -2.89 -5.89
CA ASP A 113 2.36 -1.79 -5.00
C ASP A 113 3.37 -2.27 -3.95
N LEU A 114 3.01 -3.32 -3.20
CA LEU A 114 3.88 -3.87 -2.16
C LEU A 114 5.24 -4.32 -2.71
N THR A 115 5.26 -4.95 -3.89
CA THR A 115 6.50 -5.45 -4.50
C THR A 115 7.41 -4.32 -4.95
N LEU A 116 6.86 -3.31 -5.64
CA LEU A 116 7.61 -2.17 -6.15
C LEU A 116 8.18 -1.33 -5.01
N ASP A 117 7.40 -1.09 -3.96
CA ASP A 117 7.80 -0.29 -2.82
C ASP A 117 8.88 -1.00 -2.00
N ALA A 118 8.72 -2.31 -1.78
CA ALA A 118 9.73 -3.12 -1.12
C ALA A 118 11.02 -3.20 -1.94
N LEU A 119 10.92 -3.33 -3.26
CA LEU A 119 12.08 -3.29 -4.16
C LEU A 119 12.79 -1.94 -4.10
N PHE A 120 12.04 -0.83 -4.11
CA PHE A 120 12.58 0.51 -3.98
C PHE A 120 13.39 0.67 -2.67
N ILE A 121 12.79 0.29 -1.53
CA ILE A 121 13.45 0.37 -0.22
C ILE A 121 14.72 -0.51 -0.21
N TYR A 122 14.63 -1.75 -0.70
CA TYR A 122 15.78 -2.65 -0.75
C TYR A 122 16.92 -2.11 -1.62
N LEU A 123 16.60 -1.54 -2.79
CA LEU A 123 17.61 -0.96 -3.68
C LEU A 123 18.31 0.24 -3.02
N ILE A 124 17.58 1.10 -2.31
CA ILE A 124 18.16 2.25 -1.62
C ILE A 124 19.08 1.83 -0.48
N GLU A 125 18.66 0.86 0.33
CA GLU A 125 19.40 0.51 1.54
C GLU A 125 20.54 -0.48 1.33
N ASN A 126 20.32 -1.52 0.52
CA ASN A 126 21.24 -2.64 0.42
C ASN A 126 22.15 -2.58 -0.83
N SER A 127 21.86 -1.71 -1.79
CA SER A 127 22.67 -1.65 -3.02
C SER A 127 23.88 -0.74 -2.89
N LYS A 128 24.97 -1.13 -3.57
CA LYS A 128 26.15 -0.26 -3.76
C LYS A 128 25.72 1.06 -4.41
N LYS A 129 26.43 2.15 -4.12
CA LYS A 129 26.11 3.51 -4.63
C LYS A 129 25.68 3.56 -6.11
N PRO A 130 26.38 2.93 -7.08
CA PRO A 130 25.93 2.98 -8.48
C PRO A 130 24.63 2.20 -8.73
N LEU A 131 24.38 1.11 -8.02
CA LEU A 131 23.15 0.32 -8.15
C LEU A 131 21.93 0.99 -7.51
N ARG A 132 22.10 2.00 -6.65
CA ARG A 132 20.97 2.77 -6.10
C ARG A 132 20.17 3.51 -7.18
N ILE A 133 20.81 3.82 -8.31
CA ILE A 133 20.13 4.42 -9.48
C ILE A 133 19.02 3.49 -9.98
N LEU A 134 19.13 2.17 -9.79
CA LEU A 134 18.08 1.23 -10.15
C LEU A 134 16.78 1.47 -9.38
N ALA A 135 16.80 2.13 -8.21
CA ALA A 135 15.60 2.51 -7.48
C ALA A 135 14.72 3.50 -8.27
N LEU A 136 15.28 4.19 -9.28
CA LEU A 136 14.49 5.02 -10.19
C LEU A 136 13.53 4.20 -11.05
N PHE A 137 13.77 2.90 -11.28
CA PHE A 137 12.84 2.06 -12.03
C PHE A 137 11.50 1.84 -11.33
N PRO A 138 11.43 1.29 -10.10
CA PRO A 138 10.16 1.12 -9.41
C PRO A 138 9.47 2.47 -9.14
N PHE A 139 10.24 3.51 -8.78
CA PHE A 139 9.69 4.83 -8.55
C PHE A 139 9.14 5.48 -9.82
N GLY A 140 9.91 5.45 -10.92
CA GLY A 140 9.50 5.97 -12.21
C GLY A 140 8.31 5.22 -12.79
N TYR A 141 8.23 3.91 -12.54
CA TYR A 141 7.08 3.11 -12.92
C TYR A 141 5.80 3.56 -12.20
N VAL A 142 5.85 3.76 -10.88
CA VAL A 142 4.71 4.28 -10.09
C VAL A 142 4.29 5.67 -10.57
N ILE A 143 5.24 6.57 -10.85
CA ILE A 143 4.92 7.91 -11.38
C ILE A 143 4.28 7.83 -12.75
N LEU A 144 4.82 6.98 -13.63
CA LEU A 144 4.32 6.83 -15.00
C LEU A 144 2.88 6.31 -15.00
N THR A 145 2.59 5.27 -14.22
CA THR A 145 1.23 4.70 -14.13
C THR A 145 0.26 5.69 -13.46
N TYR A 146 0.70 6.43 -12.44
CA TYR A 146 -0.09 7.53 -11.89
C TYR A 146 -0.45 8.58 -12.93
N ALA A 147 0.52 9.02 -13.74
CA ALA A 147 0.29 10.00 -14.79
C ALA A 147 -0.70 9.49 -15.85
N MET A 148 -0.64 8.19 -16.17
CA MET A 148 -1.65 7.54 -17.03
C MET A 148 -3.03 7.63 -16.39
N ASP A 149 -3.19 7.23 -15.13
CA ASP A 149 -4.48 7.24 -14.42
C ASP A 149 -5.08 8.65 -14.35
N VAL A 150 -4.28 9.67 -13.99
CA VAL A 150 -4.70 11.07 -13.96
C VAL A 150 -5.11 11.55 -15.36
N SER A 151 -4.36 11.17 -16.40
CA SER A 151 -4.72 11.48 -17.79
C SER A 151 -6.03 10.83 -18.21
N GLU A 152 -6.36 9.62 -17.73
CA GLU A 152 -7.63 8.96 -18.06
C GLU A 152 -8.81 9.66 -17.37
N ILE A 153 -8.64 10.02 -16.10
CA ILE A 153 -9.65 10.76 -15.32
C ILE A 153 -9.92 12.11 -15.99
N PHE A 154 -8.87 12.84 -16.36
CA PHE A 154 -9.01 14.12 -17.04
C PHE A 154 -9.70 13.98 -18.41
N ALA A 155 -9.32 12.98 -19.21
CA ALA A 155 -9.97 12.72 -20.49
C ALA A 155 -11.47 12.40 -20.31
N TYR A 156 -11.81 11.53 -19.34
CA TYR A 156 -13.19 11.19 -19.01
C TYR A 156 -14.01 12.43 -18.61
N GLN A 157 -13.47 13.28 -17.74
CA GLN A 157 -14.15 14.52 -17.31
C GLN A 157 -14.38 15.51 -18.46
N ASN A 158 -13.52 15.51 -19.48
CA ASN A 158 -13.63 16.38 -20.64
C ASN A 158 -14.32 15.72 -21.84
N ASN A 159 -14.95 14.55 -21.67
CA ASN A 159 -15.55 13.74 -22.74
C ASN A 159 -14.56 13.43 -23.90
N ALA A 160 -13.27 13.35 -23.59
CA ALA A 160 -12.22 12.95 -24.52
C ALA A 160 -11.95 11.43 -24.41
N ILE A 161 -11.47 10.83 -25.50
CA ILE A 161 -11.14 9.40 -25.54
C ILE A 161 -9.74 9.20 -24.93
N SER A 162 -9.65 8.56 -23.78
CA SER A 162 -8.39 8.01 -23.26
C SER A 162 -8.12 6.65 -23.88
N ALA A 163 -6.88 6.41 -24.33
CA ALA A 163 -6.44 5.13 -24.88
C ALA A 163 -5.47 4.37 -23.96
N TRP A 164 -5.13 4.93 -22.78
CA TRP A 164 -4.12 4.32 -21.92
C TRP A 164 -4.57 2.93 -21.45
N SER A 165 -5.80 2.77 -20.98
CA SER A 165 -6.33 1.46 -20.56
C SER A 165 -6.42 0.44 -21.70
N SER A 166 -6.50 0.88 -22.97
CA SER A 166 -6.49 -0.02 -24.13
C SER A 166 -5.09 -0.52 -24.47
N PHE A 167 -4.06 0.31 -24.26
CA PHE A 167 -2.66 -0.05 -24.52
C PHE A 167 -1.98 -0.70 -23.31
N TYR A 168 -2.31 -0.22 -22.11
CA TYR A 168 -1.73 -0.61 -20.84
C TYR A 168 -2.84 -0.88 -19.81
N PRO A 169 -3.35 -2.13 -19.74
CA PRO A 169 -4.46 -2.50 -18.86
C PRO A 169 -4.27 -2.14 -17.38
N LEU A 170 -5.38 -1.83 -16.69
CA LEU A 170 -5.39 -1.44 -15.26
C LEU A 170 -4.77 -2.48 -14.32
N PHE A 171 -4.97 -3.78 -14.58
CA PHE A 171 -4.42 -4.85 -13.73
C PHE A 171 -2.88 -4.91 -13.72
N LEU A 172 -2.22 -4.33 -14.74
CA LEU A 172 -0.76 -4.19 -14.75
C LEU A 172 -0.32 -3.02 -13.88
N ARG A 173 -1.19 -2.07 -13.54
CA ARG A 173 -0.86 -0.87 -12.78
C ARG A 173 -0.99 -1.15 -11.27
N PRO A 174 -0.18 -0.47 -10.42
CA PRO A 174 -0.36 -0.49 -8.97
C PRO A 174 -1.73 0.11 -8.60
N SER A 175 -2.46 -0.51 -7.66
CA SER A 175 -3.80 -0.06 -7.26
C SER A 175 -3.80 1.26 -6.50
N TYR A 176 -2.75 1.50 -5.70
CA TYR A 176 -2.65 2.64 -4.79
C TYR A 176 -1.61 3.65 -5.25
N SER A 177 -0.73 3.27 -6.18
CA SER A 177 0.16 4.17 -6.92
C SER A 177 0.96 5.08 -5.99
N ILE A 178 1.00 6.40 -6.22
CA ILE A 178 1.75 7.34 -5.37
C ILE A 178 1.24 7.36 -3.92
N PHE A 179 -0.06 7.21 -3.70
CA PHE A 179 -0.60 7.11 -2.33
C PHE A 179 0.00 5.90 -1.61
N GLY A 180 -0.02 4.73 -2.25
CA GLY A 180 0.54 3.49 -1.71
C GLY A 180 2.03 3.61 -1.40
N PHE A 181 2.78 4.09 -2.39
CA PHE A 181 4.21 4.35 -2.30
C PHE A 181 4.54 5.28 -1.12
N SER A 182 3.84 6.39 -1.00
CA SER A 182 4.06 7.37 0.08
C SER A 182 3.77 6.78 1.46
N LEU A 183 2.69 6.00 1.59
CA LEU A 183 2.27 5.40 2.85
C LEU A 183 3.29 4.36 3.34
N ILE A 184 3.73 3.47 2.43
CA ILE A 184 4.69 2.41 2.75
C ILE A 184 6.04 3.01 3.16
N LEU A 185 6.51 4.04 2.45
CA LEU A 185 7.73 4.75 2.84
C LEU A 185 7.61 5.39 4.22
N LEU A 186 6.50 6.05 4.51
CA LEU A 186 6.30 6.68 5.81
C LEU A 186 6.25 5.66 6.94
N PHE A 187 5.57 4.53 6.76
CA PHE A 187 5.60 3.43 7.73
C PHE A 187 7.00 2.84 7.90
N TYR A 188 7.73 2.68 6.81
CA TYR A 188 9.09 2.17 6.86
C TYR A 188 10.02 3.12 7.62
N TYR A 189 9.93 4.43 7.36
CA TYR A 189 10.75 5.45 8.02
C TYR A 189 10.23 5.88 9.40
N ALA A 190 9.05 5.43 9.84
CA ALA A 190 8.53 5.68 11.18
C ALA A 190 9.47 5.17 12.28
N ARG A 191 10.12 4.01 12.06
CA ARG A 191 11.07 3.43 13.02
C ARG A 191 12.38 4.21 13.17
N PRO A 192 13.12 4.57 12.10
CA PRO A 192 14.30 5.42 12.26
C PRO A 192 13.93 6.84 12.73
N CYS A 193 12.78 7.38 12.32
CA CYS A 193 12.31 8.68 12.77
C CYS A 193 12.00 8.69 14.27
N SER A 194 11.31 7.66 14.77
CA SER A 194 11.03 7.49 16.21
C SER A 194 12.30 7.41 17.04
N LEU A 195 13.28 6.60 16.64
CA LEU A 195 14.57 6.51 17.33
C LEU A 195 15.29 7.87 17.37
N LYS A 196 15.32 8.59 16.25
CA LYS A 196 15.95 9.93 16.18
C LYS A 196 15.22 10.94 17.08
N MET A 197 13.90 10.91 17.11
CA MET A 197 13.08 11.79 17.95
C MET A 197 13.22 11.45 19.44
N MET A 198 13.21 10.17 19.81
CA MET A 198 13.46 9.71 21.18
C MET A 198 14.87 10.11 21.66
N ARG A 199 15.89 9.97 20.81
CA ARG A 199 17.26 10.39 21.12
C ARG A 199 17.36 11.90 21.32
N PHE A 200 16.67 12.68 20.48
CA PHE A 200 16.59 14.14 20.62
C PHE A 200 15.90 14.57 21.92
N LEU A 201 14.79 13.91 22.29
CA LEU A 201 14.05 14.21 23.53
C LEU A 201 14.80 13.77 24.79
N ALA A 202 15.56 12.68 24.73
CA ALA A 202 16.35 12.20 25.86
C ALA A 202 17.50 13.13 26.21
N GLN A 203 18.01 13.91 25.24
CA GLN A 203 19.16 14.84 25.32
C GLN A 203 20.50 14.16 25.67
N ASP A 204 20.50 13.24 26.62
CA ASP A 204 21.64 12.42 27.05
C ASP A 204 21.53 10.98 26.54
N GLU A 205 22.67 10.42 26.11
CA GLU A 205 22.74 9.07 25.57
C GLU A 205 22.43 7.99 26.63
N GLU A 206 22.84 8.19 27.89
CA GLU A 206 22.52 7.26 28.98
C GLU A 206 21.01 7.19 29.24
N VAL A 207 20.35 8.35 29.22
CA VAL A 207 18.89 8.45 29.35
C VAL A 207 18.22 7.76 28.17
N PHE A 208 18.70 7.98 26.95
CA PHE A 208 18.20 7.29 25.77
C PHE A 208 18.31 5.77 25.91
N GLN A 209 19.47 5.21 26.29
CA GLN A 209 19.64 3.77 26.46
C GLN A 209 18.73 3.19 27.56
N SER A 210 18.46 3.96 28.62
CA SER A 210 17.53 3.56 29.68
C SER A 210 16.06 3.48 29.22
N ILE A 211 15.68 4.29 28.23
CA ILE A 211 14.30 4.41 27.72
C ILE A 211 14.10 3.59 26.44
N ALA A 212 15.14 3.36 25.64
CA ALA A 212 15.11 2.69 24.34
C ALA A 212 14.98 1.16 24.46
N THR A 213 14.04 0.70 25.29
CA THR A 213 13.63 -0.69 25.28
C THR A 213 12.87 -1.00 24.01
N GLU A 214 13.02 -2.22 23.49
CA GLU A 214 12.38 -2.66 22.24
C GLU A 214 10.87 -2.37 22.23
N ILE A 215 10.19 -2.63 23.35
CA ILE A 215 8.74 -2.39 23.52
C ILE A 215 8.40 -0.89 23.40
N LYS A 216 9.19 -0.01 24.03
CA LYS A 216 8.94 1.43 23.99
C LYS A 216 9.20 2.02 22.60
N VAL A 217 10.28 1.58 21.96
CA VAL A 217 10.60 1.97 20.57
C VAL A 217 9.49 1.52 19.62
N GLN A 218 9.03 0.28 19.75
CA GLN A 218 7.95 -0.25 18.91
C GLN A 218 6.63 0.49 19.15
N GLY A 219 6.26 0.75 20.41
CA GLY A 219 5.08 1.53 20.75
C GLY A 219 5.10 2.93 20.14
N PHE A 220 6.23 3.64 20.28
CA PHE A 220 6.39 4.98 19.73
C PHE A 220 6.43 4.98 18.18
N SER A 221 7.08 3.99 17.57
CA SER A 221 7.07 3.80 16.11
C SER A 221 5.65 3.55 15.59
N ASN A 222 4.85 2.74 16.29
CA ASN A 222 3.46 2.49 15.92
C ASN A 222 2.60 3.75 16.03
N SER A 223 2.79 4.56 17.09
CA SER A 223 2.13 5.86 17.21
C SER A 223 2.53 6.81 16.07
N MET A 224 3.81 6.83 15.69
CA MET A 224 4.29 7.62 14.56
C MET A 224 3.66 7.16 13.23
N SER A 225 3.58 5.85 13.00
CA SER A 225 2.87 5.29 11.84
C SER A 225 1.40 5.69 11.82
N ALA A 226 0.70 5.67 12.96
CA ALA A 226 -0.69 6.13 13.03
C ALA A 226 -0.84 7.62 12.66
N VAL A 227 0.08 8.48 13.13
CA VAL A 227 0.12 9.90 12.74
C VAL A 227 0.36 10.05 11.25
N PHE A 228 1.33 9.32 10.68
CA PHE A 228 1.62 9.35 9.24
C PHE A 228 0.44 8.87 8.40
N LEU A 229 -0.27 7.83 8.84
CA LEU A 229 -1.48 7.36 8.16
C LEU A 229 -2.52 8.50 8.06
N VAL A 230 -2.78 9.21 9.15
CA VAL A 230 -3.73 10.34 9.15
C VAL A 230 -3.23 11.47 8.24
N LEU A 231 -1.96 11.84 8.33
CA LEU A 231 -1.39 12.94 7.54
C LEU A 231 -1.43 12.66 6.03
N VAL A 232 -1.08 11.44 5.60
CA VAL A 232 -1.15 11.06 4.18
C VAL A 232 -2.59 11.09 3.68
N ASN A 233 -3.53 10.55 4.45
CA ASN A 233 -4.93 10.57 4.05
C ASN A 233 -5.46 12.01 3.94
N LEU A 234 -5.13 12.88 4.90
CA LEU A 234 -5.50 14.29 4.83
C LEU A 234 -4.87 14.99 3.62
N LEU A 235 -3.58 14.76 3.35
CA LEU A 235 -2.89 15.32 2.19
C LEU A 235 -3.61 14.95 0.88
N PHE A 236 -3.78 13.65 0.62
CA PHE A 236 -4.41 13.18 -0.61
C PHE A 236 -5.89 13.58 -0.70
N TRP A 237 -6.61 13.64 0.43
CA TRP A 237 -7.97 14.16 0.46
C TRP A 237 -8.03 15.65 0.09
N THR A 238 -7.09 16.46 0.58
CA THR A 238 -7.01 17.89 0.20
C THR A 238 -6.63 18.08 -1.27
N LEU A 239 -5.72 17.27 -1.81
CA LEU A 239 -5.34 17.30 -3.22
C LEU A 239 -6.54 16.97 -4.11
N ALA A 240 -7.25 15.88 -3.80
CA ALA A 240 -8.43 15.47 -4.53
C ALA A 240 -9.55 16.54 -4.50
N LYS A 241 -9.72 17.23 -3.37
CA LYS A 241 -10.66 18.36 -3.25
C LYS A 241 -10.24 19.59 -4.07
N CYS A 242 -8.94 19.80 -4.28
CA CYS A 242 -8.40 20.88 -5.10
C CYS A 242 -8.40 20.57 -6.60
N GLY A 243 -8.87 19.38 -7.01
CA GLY A 243 -8.93 18.97 -8.43
C GLY A 243 -7.57 18.52 -9.01
N LEU A 244 -6.65 18.10 -8.13
CA LEU A 244 -5.35 17.49 -8.49
C LEU A 244 -5.37 15.98 -8.24
#